data_AF-A0A8T0X0N6-F1
#
_entry.id   AF-A0A8T0X0N6-F1
#
_cell.length_a   1.000
_cell.length_b   1.000
_cell.length_c   1.000
_cell.angle_alpha   90.00
_cell.angle_beta   90.00
_cell.angle_gamma   90.00
#
_symmetry.space_group_name_H-M   'P 1'
#
loop_
_entity.id
_entity.type
_entity.pdbx_description
1 polymer ?
#
loop_
_entity_poly.entity_id
_entity_poly.type
_entity_poly.pdbx_seq_one_letter_code
_entity_poly.pdbx_strand_id
1 'polypeptide(L)'
;MLCPLNCTGLASSGEMRKLGNMFSALHLDAENSGEDNSGAEVAQAFSTTEETASRELGKTEQNETIAVHYEEGALVSSSGDYRMPLVWIDLEMTGLDITKDRILEIACIITDGKLTKQIEGPDLVINQSKDCLDNMDEWCKTHHSASGLTEKVLQSELSECDAEAQVLDFVRRHISSGTPLLAGNSVYVDLLFLKKYMPQLAAIFSHVIVDVSSVMALCMRWYPKERKQTPRKQKAHRAMDDIKESIRELKYYKDNIFKPQKSKR
;
A
#
# COMPACT_ATOMS: atom_id res chain seq x y z
N MET A 1 14.95 75.76 -2.04
CA MET A 1 15.48 75.64 -0.68
C MET A 1 15.55 74.15 -0.37
N LEU A 2 16.78 73.63 -0.23
CA LEU A 2 17.21 72.35 0.36
C LEU A 2 16.70 71.01 -0.23
N CYS A 3 17.66 70.26 -0.78
CA CYS A 3 17.71 68.82 -1.00
C CYS A 3 18.19 68.12 0.31
N PRO A 4 18.53 66.81 0.32
CA PRO A 4 17.76 65.57 0.34
C PRO A 4 17.92 64.84 1.70
N LEU A 5 17.39 63.62 1.88
CA LEU A 5 18.09 62.54 2.61
C LEU A 5 17.47 61.17 2.32
N ASN A 6 18.38 60.22 2.15
CA ASN A 6 18.26 58.85 1.70
C ASN A 6 18.41 57.94 2.93
N CYS A 7 17.66 56.84 3.04
CA CYS A 7 17.94 55.68 3.92
C CYS A 7 17.17 54.48 3.34
N THR A 8 17.79 53.65 2.49
CA THR A 8 18.46 52.36 2.81
C THR A 8 17.58 51.34 3.56
N GLY A 9 17.36 50.16 2.96
CA GLY A 9 17.12 48.95 3.76
C GLY A 9 16.23 47.85 3.15
N LEU A 10 16.89 46.84 2.58
CA LEU A 10 16.50 45.43 2.42
C LEU A 10 15.37 45.01 1.47
N ALA A 11 15.83 44.48 0.33
CA ALA A 11 15.26 43.32 -0.33
C ALA A 11 15.27 42.08 0.59
N SER A 12 14.26 41.20 0.48
CA SER A 12 14.47 39.76 0.16
C SER A 12 13.15 38.99 0.12
N SER A 13 12.96 38.28 -0.99
CA SER A 13 12.40 36.93 -1.15
C SER A 13 11.18 36.49 -0.36
N GLY A 14 10.16 36.08 -1.11
CA GLY A 14 9.05 35.27 -0.63
C GLY A 14 9.50 33.97 0.04
N GLU A 15 8.78 33.63 1.10
CA GLU A 15 8.90 32.36 1.81
C GLU A 15 7.51 31.72 1.82
N MET A 16 7.14 31.17 0.66
CA MET A 16 6.06 30.18 0.58
C MET A 16 6.61 28.94 1.27
N ARG A 17 6.28 28.77 2.56
CA ARG A 17 6.74 27.65 3.38
C ARG A 17 6.45 26.36 2.64
N LYS A 18 7.53 25.65 2.28
CA LYS A 18 7.51 24.25 1.88
C LYS A 18 6.70 23.48 2.93
N LEU A 19 5.49 23.07 2.56
CA LEU A 19 4.87 21.88 3.14
C LEU A 19 5.76 20.71 2.73
N GLY A 20 6.79 20.48 3.54
CA GLY A 20 7.63 19.30 3.45
C GLY A 20 6.75 18.06 3.54
N ASN A 21 7.10 17.10 2.70
CA ASN A 21 6.46 15.82 2.48
C ASN A 21 5.85 15.21 3.77
N MET A 22 4.54 15.30 3.93
CA MET A 22 3.80 14.82 5.11
C MET A 22 3.78 13.29 5.26
N PHE A 23 4.48 12.57 4.36
CA PHE A 23 4.69 11.12 4.41
C PHE A 23 6.08 10.69 4.92
N SER A 24 6.93 11.63 5.36
CA SER A 24 8.14 11.29 6.16
C SER A 24 7.80 10.55 7.47
N ALA A 25 6.53 10.52 7.87
CA ALA A 25 5.99 9.73 8.98
C ALA A 25 5.95 8.20 8.74
N LEU A 26 6.44 7.69 7.60
CA LEU A 26 6.66 6.25 7.41
C LEU A 26 7.93 5.72 8.09
N HIS A 27 8.73 6.57 8.75
CA HIS A 27 9.78 6.15 9.69
C HIS A 27 9.25 6.00 11.13
N LEU A 28 8.26 5.12 11.33
CA LEU A 28 7.72 4.79 12.67
C LEU A 28 8.55 3.75 13.45
N ASP A 29 9.86 3.67 13.19
CA ASP A 29 10.81 2.85 13.97
C ASP A 29 11.98 3.69 14.53
N ALA A 30 11.73 4.93 14.95
CA ALA A 30 12.68 5.68 15.77
C ALA A 30 12.53 5.25 17.23
N GLU A 31 13.55 4.57 17.76
CA GLU A 31 13.70 4.27 19.18
C GLU A 31 13.64 5.57 20.00
N ASN A 32 12.88 5.60 21.10
CA ASN A 32 13.07 6.60 22.14
C ASN A 32 13.11 5.93 23.51
N SER A 33 14.30 5.91 24.09
CA SER A 33 14.58 5.74 25.51
C SER A 33 13.81 6.79 26.31
N GLY A 34 13.30 6.39 27.48
CA GLY A 34 12.30 7.16 28.21
C GLY A 34 12.78 8.47 28.83
N GLU A 35 11.79 9.30 29.16
CA GLU A 35 11.70 10.02 30.44
C GLU A 35 10.27 10.58 30.61
N ASP A 36 9.81 10.55 31.85
CA ASP A 36 8.46 10.90 32.32
C ASP A 36 8.20 12.42 32.32
N ASN A 37 6.91 12.80 32.18
CA ASN A 37 6.09 13.39 33.25
C ASN A 37 5.15 14.53 32.82
N SER A 38 3.95 14.52 33.44
CA SER A 38 2.94 15.57 33.61
C SER A 38 2.19 16.03 32.35
N GLY A 39 0.86 16.06 32.28
CA GLY A 39 -0.16 16.17 33.30
C GLY A 39 -0.92 17.48 33.07
N ALA A 40 -2.11 17.42 32.47
CA ALA A 40 -3.14 18.44 32.59
C ALA A 40 -4.47 17.95 31.96
N GLU A 41 -5.43 17.63 32.84
CA GLU A 41 -6.85 17.60 32.54
C GLU A 41 -7.39 19.04 32.41
N VAL A 42 -8.31 19.28 31.46
CA VAL A 42 -9.34 20.31 31.61
C VAL A 42 -10.66 19.80 31.01
N ALA A 43 -11.72 20.06 31.76
CA ALA A 43 -13.06 19.53 31.64
C ALA A 43 -13.97 20.26 30.63
N GLN A 44 -14.99 19.50 30.20
CA GLN A 44 -16.42 19.83 29.97
C GLN A 44 -16.84 21.24 29.51
N ALA A 45 -17.66 21.29 28.46
CA ALA A 45 -19.05 21.78 28.57
C ALA A 45 -19.90 21.40 27.34
N PHE A 46 -21.17 21.18 27.63
CA PHE A 46 -22.28 20.64 26.82
C PHE A 46 -22.92 21.73 25.95
N SER A 47 -23.47 21.38 24.77
CA SER A 47 -24.74 21.94 24.29
C SER A 47 -25.29 21.16 23.10
N THR A 48 -26.55 20.80 23.26
CA THR A 48 -27.52 20.17 22.35
C THR A 48 -27.79 20.96 21.07
N THR A 49 -28.05 20.26 19.96
CA THR A 49 -29.31 20.37 19.18
C THR A 49 -29.47 19.15 18.27
N GLU A 50 -30.56 18.41 18.46
CA GLU A 50 -31.11 17.46 17.49
C GLU A 50 -31.77 18.25 16.35
N GLU A 51 -31.52 17.85 15.10
CA GLU A 51 -32.48 18.13 14.04
C GLU A 51 -32.54 16.97 13.04
N THR A 52 -33.79 16.57 12.81
CA THR A 52 -34.32 15.43 12.08
C THR A 52 -34.22 15.63 10.56
N ALA A 53 -33.70 14.63 9.84
CA ALA A 53 -33.79 14.58 8.38
C ALA A 53 -34.32 13.22 7.91
N SER A 54 -35.58 13.23 7.49
CA SER A 54 -36.30 12.10 6.91
C SER A 54 -35.78 11.77 5.51
N ARG A 55 -35.49 10.49 5.27
CA ARG A 55 -35.12 9.90 3.97
C ARG A 55 -36.38 9.53 3.18
N GLU A 56 -36.49 10.01 1.95
CA GLU A 56 -37.35 9.41 0.92
C GLU A 56 -36.49 8.67 -0.11
N LEU A 57 -36.88 7.42 -0.42
CA LEU A 57 -36.28 6.54 -1.41
C LEU A 57 -37.03 6.66 -2.74
N GLY A 58 -36.34 7.13 -3.78
CA GLY A 58 -36.77 7.03 -5.18
C GLY A 58 -36.00 5.92 -5.91
N LYS A 59 -36.74 4.94 -6.45
CA LYS A 59 -36.28 3.96 -7.46
C LYS A 59 -35.98 4.71 -8.77
N THR A 60 -35.02 4.31 -9.60
CA THR A 60 -35.10 3.46 -10.83
C THR A 60 -33.81 3.87 -11.60
N GLU A 61 -33.00 3.05 -12.28
CA GLU A 61 -33.23 2.28 -13.51
C GLU A 61 -32.04 1.32 -13.75
N GLN A 62 -32.30 0.38 -14.64
CA GLN A 62 -31.47 -0.75 -15.07
C GLN A 62 -30.28 -0.27 -15.90
N ASN A 63 -29.16 -1.01 -15.91
CA ASN A 63 -28.37 -1.05 -17.13
C ASN A 63 -27.62 -2.37 -17.33
N GLU A 64 -27.52 -2.73 -18.60
CA GLU A 64 -27.41 -4.06 -19.15
C GLU A 64 -26.06 -4.75 -18.97
N THR A 65 -26.14 -6.07 -18.96
CA THR A 65 -25.07 -7.05 -18.94
C THR A 65 -24.30 -7.08 -20.26
N ILE A 66 -22.98 -6.93 -20.23
CA ILE A 66 -22.08 -7.43 -21.28
C ILE A 66 -21.40 -8.68 -20.73
N ALA A 67 -22.00 -9.84 -21.02
CA ALA A 67 -21.39 -11.13 -20.75
C ALA A 67 -20.45 -11.47 -21.91
N VAL A 68 -19.16 -11.34 -21.69
CA VAL A 68 -18.12 -11.82 -22.60
C VAL A 68 -17.91 -13.31 -22.32
N HIS A 69 -18.41 -14.16 -23.21
CA HIS A 69 -18.13 -15.59 -23.21
C HIS A 69 -16.70 -15.81 -23.75
N TYR A 70 -15.85 -16.45 -22.95
CA TYR A 70 -14.55 -16.96 -23.41
C TYR A 70 -14.62 -18.49 -23.46
N GLU A 71 -14.20 -19.05 -24.60
CA GLU A 71 -14.20 -20.49 -24.84
C GLU A 71 -13.18 -21.24 -23.97
N GLU A 72 -13.62 -22.41 -23.52
CA GLU A 72 -13.02 -23.21 -22.46
C GLU A 72 -11.93 -24.13 -23.04
N GLY A 73 -10.67 -23.70 -22.93
CA GLY A 73 -9.49 -24.47 -23.35
C GLY A 73 -8.61 -24.87 -22.17
N ALA A 74 -8.87 -26.06 -21.61
CA ALA A 74 -7.98 -26.86 -20.74
C ALA A 74 -7.31 -26.15 -19.54
N LEU A 75 -8.07 -25.86 -18.48
CA LEU A 75 -7.53 -25.52 -17.17
C LEU A 75 -7.36 -26.77 -16.30
N VAL A 76 -6.12 -27.05 -15.92
CA VAL A 76 -5.78 -28.02 -14.87
C VAL A 76 -6.43 -27.54 -13.57
N SER A 77 -7.48 -28.23 -13.14
CA SER A 77 -8.24 -27.93 -11.93
C SER A 77 -7.41 -28.36 -10.70
N SER A 78 -6.63 -27.43 -10.12
CA SER A 78 -6.17 -27.52 -8.74
C SER A 78 -7.14 -26.74 -7.85
N SER A 79 -8.37 -27.22 -7.79
CA SER A 79 -9.46 -26.69 -6.97
C SER A 79 -9.20 -26.93 -5.47
N GLY A 80 -8.24 -26.21 -4.91
CA GLY A 80 -8.33 -25.78 -3.53
C GLY A 80 -9.17 -24.52 -3.50
N ASP A 81 -10.41 -24.58 -3.02
CA ASP A 81 -11.31 -23.41 -2.94
C ASP A 81 -10.67 -22.27 -2.12
N TYR A 82 -10.06 -21.29 -2.80
CA TYR A 82 -9.63 -20.02 -2.22
C TYR A 82 -10.89 -19.17 -1.95
N ARG A 83 -11.57 -19.43 -0.83
CA ARG A 83 -12.74 -18.63 -0.44
C ARG A 83 -12.28 -17.30 0.13
N MET A 84 -12.78 -16.19 -0.43
CA MET A 84 -12.40 -14.82 -0.05
C MET A 84 -10.87 -14.60 -0.16
N PRO A 85 -10.29 -14.77 -1.36
CA PRO A 85 -8.85 -14.66 -1.54
C PRO A 85 -8.35 -13.24 -1.25
N LEU A 86 -7.16 -13.16 -0.67
CA LEU A 86 -6.38 -11.93 -0.63
C LEU A 86 -5.29 -12.03 -1.67
N VAL A 87 -5.19 -11.00 -2.51
CA VAL A 87 -4.13 -10.82 -3.48
C VAL A 87 -3.13 -9.85 -2.87
N TRP A 88 -1.96 -10.38 -2.53
CA TRP A 88 -0.88 -9.63 -1.93
C TRP A 88 0.02 -9.10 -3.04
N ILE A 89 0.19 -7.78 -3.08
CA ILE A 89 1.10 -7.11 -4.02
C ILE A 89 1.94 -6.15 -3.20
N ASP A 90 3.21 -6.06 -3.58
CA ASP A 90 4.17 -5.08 -3.13
C ASP A 90 4.89 -4.55 -4.37
N LEU A 91 5.14 -3.25 -4.39
CA LEU A 91 5.85 -2.57 -5.47
C LEU A 91 7.12 -1.94 -4.92
N GLU A 92 8.20 -2.04 -5.70
CA GLU A 92 9.32 -1.13 -5.55
C GLU A 92 9.16 -0.01 -6.59
N MET A 93 9.39 1.25 -6.18
CA MET A 93 9.22 2.43 -7.03
C MET A 93 10.43 3.34 -6.99
N THR A 94 10.51 4.25 -7.96
CA THR A 94 11.52 5.32 -7.98
C THR A 94 11.32 6.38 -6.87
N GLY A 95 10.16 6.36 -6.23
CA GLY A 95 9.74 7.28 -5.18
C GLY A 95 8.24 7.15 -4.91
N LEU A 96 7.68 8.08 -4.14
CA LEU A 96 6.28 8.05 -3.68
C LEU A 96 5.36 9.06 -4.38
N ASP A 97 5.88 9.86 -5.31
CA ASP A 97 5.10 10.86 -6.05
C ASP A 97 4.54 10.23 -7.33
N ILE A 98 3.27 9.84 -7.27
CA ILE A 98 2.54 9.22 -8.37
C ILE A 98 2.59 10.04 -9.67
N THR A 99 2.85 11.36 -9.62
CA THR A 99 2.88 12.20 -10.83
C THR A 99 4.13 11.98 -11.67
N LYS A 100 5.26 11.62 -11.05
CA LYS A 100 6.58 11.49 -11.70
C LYS A 100 7.21 10.10 -11.54
N ASP A 101 6.96 9.42 -10.43
CA ASP A 101 7.64 8.18 -10.08
C ASP A 101 7.05 6.98 -10.82
N ARG A 102 7.89 5.95 -11.03
CA ARG A 102 7.59 4.75 -11.82
C ARG A 102 7.79 3.47 -11.02
N ILE A 103 7.15 2.40 -11.48
CA ILE A 103 7.25 1.07 -10.90
C ILE A 103 8.55 0.41 -11.39
N LEU A 104 9.32 -0.16 -10.48
CA LEU A 104 10.60 -0.85 -10.71
C LEU A 104 10.47 -2.37 -10.55
N GLU A 105 9.69 -2.81 -9.58
CA GLU A 105 9.45 -4.22 -9.29
C GLU A 105 7.99 -4.43 -8.88
N ILE A 106 7.42 -5.57 -9.24
CA ILE A 106 6.12 -6.02 -8.76
C ILE A 106 6.21 -7.50 -8.40
N ALA A 107 5.75 -7.84 -7.20
CA ALA A 107 5.56 -9.22 -6.78
C ALA A 107 4.10 -9.51 -6.43
N CYS A 108 3.69 -10.77 -6.54
CA CYS A 108 2.33 -11.18 -6.22
C CYS A 108 2.28 -12.52 -5.46
N ILE A 109 1.48 -12.59 -4.40
CA ILE A 109 1.10 -13.84 -3.70
C ILE A 109 -0.42 -13.89 -3.53
N ILE A 110 -1.04 -15.07 -3.68
CA ILE A 110 -2.47 -15.26 -3.38
C ILE A 110 -2.62 -16.13 -2.13
N THR A 111 -3.46 -15.71 -1.18
CA THR A 111 -3.77 -16.48 0.05
C THR A 111 -5.26 -16.81 0.18
N ASP A 112 -5.57 -17.87 0.94
CA ASP A 112 -6.92 -18.41 1.13
C ASP A 112 -7.83 -17.62 2.08
N GLY A 113 -7.58 -16.31 2.26
CA GLY A 113 -8.31 -15.43 3.18
C GLY A 113 -8.07 -15.71 4.67
N LYS A 114 -7.55 -16.89 5.02
CA LYS A 114 -7.22 -17.31 6.39
C LYS A 114 -5.74 -17.30 6.69
N LEU A 115 -4.91 -17.00 5.69
CA LEU A 115 -3.45 -17.01 5.74
C LEU A 115 -2.88 -18.41 6.07
N THR A 116 -3.58 -19.45 5.60
CA THR A 116 -3.19 -20.85 5.84
C THR A 116 -2.54 -21.45 4.61
N LYS A 117 -3.06 -21.13 3.42
CA LYS A 117 -2.48 -21.52 2.14
C LYS A 117 -2.06 -20.28 1.38
N GLN A 118 -0.97 -20.41 0.62
CA GLN A 118 -0.49 -19.37 -0.28
C GLN A 118 0.06 -19.97 -1.57
N ILE A 119 -0.06 -19.24 -2.66
CA ILE A 119 0.58 -19.56 -3.95
C ILE A 119 1.42 -18.33 -4.34
N GLU A 120 2.70 -18.57 -4.59
CA GLU A 120 3.61 -17.54 -5.10
C GLU A 120 3.37 -17.34 -6.59
N GLY A 121 3.21 -16.08 -6.97
CA GLY A 121 3.02 -15.64 -8.35
C GLY A 121 4.28 -15.03 -8.95
N PRO A 122 4.13 -14.17 -9.96
CA PRO A 122 5.25 -13.46 -10.57
C PRO A 122 6.01 -12.58 -9.57
N ASP A 123 7.32 -12.50 -9.76
CA ASP A 123 8.26 -11.54 -9.15
C ASP A 123 9.04 -10.92 -10.32
N LEU A 124 8.62 -9.73 -10.73
CA LEU A 124 8.98 -9.14 -12.02
C LEU A 124 9.68 -7.79 -11.82
N VAL A 125 10.88 -7.67 -12.37
CA VAL A 125 11.59 -6.40 -12.48
C VAL A 125 11.23 -5.75 -13.82
N ILE A 126 10.86 -4.47 -13.77
CA ILE A 126 10.33 -3.71 -14.90
C ILE A 126 11.41 -2.76 -15.42
N ASN A 127 11.58 -2.69 -16.73
CA ASN A 127 12.50 -1.77 -17.37
C ASN A 127 12.10 -0.31 -17.13
N GLN A 128 13.07 0.52 -16.75
CA GLN A 128 12.95 1.98 -16.76
C GLN A 128 14.23 2.58 -17.35
N SER A 129 14.12 3.77 -17.93
CA SER A 129 15.28 4.46 -18.51
C SER A 129 16.28 4.84 -17.42
N LYS A 130 17.56 4.95 -17.80
CA LYS A 130 18.60 5.45 -16.91
C LYS A 130 18.28 6.83 -16.34
N ASP A 131 17.75 7.73 -17.18
CA ASP A 131 17.33 9.07 -16.75
C ASP A 131 16.25 9.01 -15.66
N CYS A 132 15.34 8.03 -15.70
CA CYS A 132 14.34 7.82 -14.65
C CYS A 132 15.01 7.46 -13.31
N LEU A 133 15.98 6.55 -13.34
CA LEU A 133 16.71 6.09 -12.15
C LEU A 133 17.63 7.17 -11.58
N ASP A 134 18.29 7.94 -12.44
CA ASP A 134 19.17 9.04 -12.03
C ASP A 134 18.39 10.19 -11.34
N ASN A 135 17.08 10.29 -11.59
CA ASN A 135 16.18 11.28 -10.99
C ASN A 135 15.49 10.81 -9.69
N MET A 136 15.79 9.60 -9.21
CA MET A 136 15.36 9.13 -7.89
C MET A 136 15.94 9.99 -6.77
N ASP A 137 15.25 10.03 -5.62
CA ASP A 137 15.84 10.60 -4.42
C ASP A 137 17.01 9.76 -3.88
N GLU A 138 17.82 10.36 -3.02
CA GLU A 138 19.03 9.71 -2.48
C GLU A 138 18.73 8.45 -1.67
N TRP A 139 17.56 8.39 -1.03
CA TRP A 139 17.16 7.22 -0.26
C TRP A 139 16.90 6.05 -1.22
N CYS A 140 16.09 6.26 -2.26
CA CYS A 140 15.79 5.25 -3.28
C CYS A 140 17.06 4.79 -4.01
N LYS A 141 17.94 5.73 -4.41
CA LYS A 141 19.22 5.39 -5.06
C LYS A 141 20.07 4.47 -4.19
N THR A 142 20.20 4.78 -2.90
CA THR A 142 21.03 3.99 -1.98
C THR A 142 20.44 2.60 -1.78
N HIS A 143 19.13 2.51 -1.51
CA HIS A 143 18.47 1.24 -1.19
C HIS A 143 18.39 0.31 -2.41
N HIS A 144 17.94 0.83 -3.56
CA HIS A 144 17.82 0.04 -4.79
C HIS A 144 19.16 -0.39 -5.36
N SER A 145 20.21 0.39 -5.14
CA SER A 145 21.57 -0.01 -5.51
C SER A 145 22.10 -1.11 -4.57
N ALA A 146 21.85 -1.00 -3.25
CA ALA A 146 22.28 -2.00 -2.28
C ALA A 146 21.56 -3.35 -2.45
N SER A 147 20.29 -3.35 -2.85
CA SER A 147 19.54 -4.57 -3.17
C SER A 147 19.86 -5.16 -4.55
N GLY A 148 20.59 -4.41 -5.38
CA GLY A 148 20.89 -4.76 -6.77
C GLY A 148 19.72 -4.54 -7.73
N LEU A 149 18.62 -3.94 -7.28
CA LEU A 149 17.43 -3.68 -8.10
C LEU A 149 17.75 -2.71 -9.25
N THR A 150 18.53 -1.66 -9.01
CA THR A 150 18.90 -0.67 -10.05
C THR A 150 19.51 -1.32 -11.29
N GLU A 151 20.43 -2.26 -11.10
CA GLU A 151 21.09 -2.97 -12.22
C GLU A 151 20.09 -3.90 -12.93
N LYS A 152 19.26 -4.62 -12.18
CA LYS A 152 18.22 -5.49 -12.76
C LYS A 152 17.20 -4.71 -13.58
N VAL A 153 16.83 -3.51 -13.16
CA VAL A 153 15.91 -2.63 -13.90
C VAL A 153 16.51 -2.24 -15.25
N LEU A 154 17.79 -1.85 -15.28
CA LEU A 154 18.49 -1.50 -16.52
C LEU A 154 18.64 -2.69 -17.48
N GLN A 155 18.76 -3.90 -16.94
CA GLN A 155 18.88 -5.14 -17.71
C GLN A 155 17.53 -5.76 -18.10
N SER A 156 16.42 -5.35 -17.46
CA SER A 156 15.10 -5.90 -17.74
C SER A 156 14.64 -5.49 -19.14
N GLU A 157 13.93 -6.40 -19.81
CA GLU A 157 13.25 -6.14 -21.09
C GLU A 157 11.73 -6.02 -20.92
N LEU A 158 11.21 -6.21 -19.70
CA LEU A 158 9.77 -6.18 -19.43
C LEU A 158 9.27 -4.74 -19.30
N SER A 159 8.22 -4.40 -20.07
CA SER A 159 7.49 -3.15 -19.86
C SER A 159 6.49 -3.27 -18.72
N GLU A 160 5.98 -2.12 -18.24
CA GLU A 160 4.87 -2.09 -17.26
C GLU A 160 3.64 -2.84 -17.77
N CYS A 161 3.37 -2.80 -19.08
CA CYS A 161 2.25 -3.50 -19.72
C CYS A 161 2.44 -5.03 -19.69
N ASP A 162 3.67 -5.50 -19.98
CA ASP A 162 3.99 -6.93 -19.93
C ASP A 162 3.89 -7.48 -18.51
N ALA A 163 4.36 -6.70 -17.53
CA ALA A 163 4.26 -7.05 -16.12
C ALA A 163 2.80 -7.05 -15.65
N GLU A 164 2.00 -6.04 -16.03
CA GLU A 164 0.56 -5.99 -15.76
C GLU A 164 -0.14 -7.26 -16.27
N ALA A 165 0.08 -7.62 -17.53
CA ALA A 165 -0.56 -8.78 -18.16
C ALA A 165 -0.22 -10.08 -17.42
N GLN A 166 1.06 -10.30 -17.09
CA GLN A 166 1.50 -11.50 -16.39
C GLN A 166 0.90 -11.64 -14.98
N VAL A 167 0.86 -10.55 -14.21
CA VAL A 167 0.26 -10.57 -12.87
C VAL A 167 -1.25 -10.75 -12.97
N LEU A 168 -1.92 -10.05 -13.89
CA LEU A 168 -3.35 -10.18 -14.11
C LEU A 168 -3.75 -11.59 -14.52
N ASP A 169 -3.00 -12.22 -15.43
CA ASP A 169 -3.24 -13.61 -15.86
C ASP A 169 -2.98 -14.61 -14.73
N PHE A 170 -1.98 -14.35 -13.88
CA PHE A 170 -1.78 -15.14 -12.67
C PHE A 170 -2.98 -15.03 -11.72
N VAL A 171 -3.49 -13.82 -11.45
CA VAL A 171 -4.62 -13.62 -10.57
C VAL A 171 -5.90 -14.27 -11.13
N ARG A 172 -6.18 -14.08 -12.42
CA ARG A 172 -7.36 -14.66 -13.09
C ARG A 172 -7.37 -16.19 -13.06
N ARG A 173 -6.21 -16.84 -13.20
CA ARG A 173 -6.11 -18.31 -13.15
C ARG A 173 -6.44 -18.91 -11.79
N HIS A 174 -6.28 -18.15 -10.70
CA HIS A 174 -6.41 -18.65 -9.33
C HIS A 174 -7.65 -18.14 -8.59
N ILE A 175 -8.39 -17.19 -9.17
CA ILE A 175 -9.57 -16.58 -8.53
C ILE A 175 -10.80 -16.86 -9.38
N SER A 176 -11.49 -17.94 -9.03
CA SER A 176 -12.62 -18.48 -9.79
C SER A 176 -13.95 -17.76 -9.54
N SER A 177 -14.09 -17.06 -8.40
CA SER A 177 -15.33 -16.35 -8.04
C SER A 177 -15.12 -15.28 -6.97
N GLY A 178 -15.86 -14.17 -7.08
CA GLY A 178 -15.82 -13.04 -6.15
C GLY A 178 -14.79 -11.98 -6.52
N THR A 179 -14.95 -10.78 -5.96
CA THR A 179 -14.00 -9.68 -6.12
C THR A 179 -12.86 -9.86 -5.13
N PRO A 180 -11.61 -10.07 -5.57
CA PRO A 180 -10.47 -10.17 -4.67
C PRO A 180 -10.21 -8.84 -3.94
N LEU A 181 -9.67 -8.94 -2.73
CA LEU A 181 -9.16 -7.76 -2.02
C LEU A 181 -7.64 -7.70 -2.17
N LEU A 182 -7.15 -6.50 -2.49
CA LEU A 182 -5.74 -6.17 -2.45
C LEU A 182 -5.26 -6.12 -0.99
N ALA A 183 -4.11 -6.74 -0.71
CA ALA A 183 -3.52 -6.82 0.61
C ALA A 183 -2.03 -6.51 0.59
N GLY A 184 -1.50 -5.94 1.68
CA GLY A 184 -0.10 -5.59 1.82
C GLY A 184 0.12 -4.59 2.96
N ASN A 185 1.37 -4.23 3.22
CA ASN A 185 1.69 -3.16 4.16
C ASN A 185 1.64 -1.81 3.44
N SER A 186 0.84 -0.87 3.95
CA SER A 186 0.70 0.47 3.34
C SER A 186 0.21 0.39 1.88
N VAL A 187 -0.52 -0.68 1.55
CA VAL A 187 -0.87 -1.08 0.18
C VAL A 187 -1.77 -0.09 -0.57
N TYR A 188 -2.30 0.89 0.15
CA TYR A 188 -2.95 2.04 -0.47
C TYR A 188 -2.02 2.77 -1.44
N VAL A 189 -0.72 2.90 -1.12
CA VAL A 189 0.27 3.54 -2.00
C VAL A 189 0.44 2.72 -3.27
N ASP A 190 0.61 1.39 -3.16
CA ASP A 190 0.70 0.50 -4.31
C ASP A 190 -0.54 0.60 -5.19
N LEU A 191 -1.73 0.64 -4.59
CA LEU A 191 -2.98 0.79 -5.32
C LEU A 191 -3.02 2.09 -6.15
N LEU A 192 -2.42 3.19 -5.69
CA LEU A 192 -2.34 4.43 -6.48
C LEU A 192 -1.46 4.25 -7.72
N PHE A 193 -0.32 3.56 -7.58
CA PHE A 193 0.56 3.24 -8.70
C PHE A 193 -0.08 2.27 -9.68
N LEU A 194 -0.74 1.22 -9.18
CA LEU A 194 -1.50 0.29 -10.02
C LEU A 194 -2.60 1.04 -10.80
N LYS A 195 -3.38 1.91 -10.18
CA LYS A 195 -4.42 2.68 -10.88
C LYS A 195 -3.88 3.54 -12.04
N LYS A 196 -2.65 4.04 -11.93
CA LYS A 196 -2.04 4.89 -12.96
C LYS A 196 -1.33 4.08 -14.05
N TYR A 197 -0.54 3.09 -13.66
CA TYR A 197 0.40 2.40 -14.56
C TYR A 197 -0.04 0.98 -14.94
N MET A 198 -0.91 0.35 -14.14
CA MET A 198 -1.48 -0.99 -14.36
C MET A 198 -3.01 -0.99 -14.14
N PRO A 199 -3.77 -0.20 -14.93
CA PRO A 199 -5.19 0.04 -14.68
C PRO A 199 -6.09 -1.19 -14.87
N GLN A 200 -5.73 -2.13 -15.74
CA GLN A 200 -6.49 -3.38 -15.94
C GLN A 200 -6.33 -4.30 -14.73
N LEU A 201 -5.12 -4.37 -14.16
CA LEU A 201 -4.89 -5.08 -12.90
C LEU A 201 -5.61 -4.37 -11.75
N ALA A 202 -5.51 -3.05 -11.64
CA ALA A 202 -6.20 -2.31 -10.59
C ALA A 202 -7.73 -2.48 -10.61
N ALA A 203 -8.32 -2.61 -11.81
CA ALA A 203 -9.76 -2.72 -12.01
C ALA A 203 -10.39 -4.00 -11.43
N ILE A 204 -9.61 -5.05 -11.15
CA ILE A 204 -10.14 -6.28 -10.56
C ILE A 204 -10.34 -6.16 -9.04
N PHE A 205 -9.72 -5.17 -8.40
CA PHE A 205 -9.76 -4.98 -6.95
C PHE A 205 -10.91 -4.06 -6.53
N SER A 206 -11.46 -4.34 -5.34
CA SER A 206 -12.37 -3.41 -4.67
C SER A 206 -11.64 -2.14 -4.20
N HIS A 207 -12.41 -1.08 -3.94
CA HIS A 207 -11.90 0.09 -3.21
C HIS A 207 -11.55 -0.23 -1.75
N VAL A 208 -12.07 -1.34 -1.21
CA VAL A 208 -11.70 -1.87 0.09
C VAL A 208 -10.40 -2.67 -0.05
N ILE A 209 -9.44 -2.36 0.80
CA ILE A 209 -8.13 -3.02 0.86
C ILE A 209 -7.87 -3.61 2.26
N VAL A 210 -6.98 -4.60 2.33
CA VAL A 210 -6.48 -5.15 3.59
C VAL A 210 -5.08 -4.59 3.84
N ASP A 211 -5.03 -3.45 4.52
CA ASP A 211 -3.78 -2.78 4.85
C ASP A 211 -3.24 -3.24 6.22
N VAL A 212 -2.14 -3.99 6.21
CA VAL A 212 -1.49 -4.51 7.41
C VAL A 212 -0.94 -3.39 8.28
N SER A 213 -0.50 -2.27 7.69
CA SER A 213 0.01 -1.12 8.43
C SER A 213 -1.08 -0.44 9.26
N SER A 214 -2.35 -0.51 8.82
CA SER A 214 -3.48 -0.06 9.63
C SER A 214 -3.64 -0.92 10.90
N VAL A 215 -3.51 -2.24 10.78
CA VAL A 215 -3.56 -3.16 11.93
C VAL A 215 -2.38 -2.94 12.86
N MET A 216 -1.16 -2.76 12.31
CA MET A 216 0.04 -2.41 13.07
C MET A 216 -0.17 -1.12 13.88
N ALA A 217 -0.73 -0.09 13.25
CA ALA A 217 -1.00 1.20 13.89
C ALA A 217 -1.98 1.06 15.08
N LEU A 218 -3.00 0.21 14.96
CA LEU A 218 -3.91 -0.10 16.07
C LEU A 218 -3.23 -0.94 17.15
N CYS A 219 -2.45 -1.96 16.75
CA CYS A 219 -1.69 -2.81 17.67
C CYS A 219 -0.74 -1.98 18.54
N MET A 220 -0.03 -1.02 17.96
CA MET A 220 0.90 -0.15 18.69
C MET A 220 0.20 0.66 19.79
N ARG A 221 -1.05 1.08 19.57
CA ARG A 221 -1.81 1.92 20.50
C ARG A 221 -2.54 1.10 21.56
N TRP A 222 -3.16 -0.01 21.15
CA TRP A 222 -4.07 -0.78 22.00
C TRP A 222 -3.40 -1.99 22.65
N TYR A 223 -2.34 -2.52 22.03
CA TYR A 223 -1.66 -3.77 22.39
C TYR A 223 -0.12 -3.59 22.36
N PRO A 224 0.44 -2.66 23.15
CA PRO A 224 1.87 -2.33 23.08
C PRO A 224 2.80 -3.49 23.48
N LYS A 225 2.31 -4.46 24.27
CA LYS A 225 3.09 -5.65 24.67
C LYS A 225 3.22 -6.62 23.51
N GLU A 226 2.16 -6.81 22.74
CA GLU A 226 2.08 -7.64 21.54
C GLU A 226 2.87 -6.97 20.40
N ARG A 227 2.80 -5.64 20.27
CA ARG A 227 3.62 -4.91 19.27
C ARG A 227 5.11 -5.16 19.44
N LYS A 228 5.61 -5.25 20.67
CA LYS A 228 7.03 -5.55 20.96
C LYS A 228 7.44 -6.98 20.58
N GLN A 229 6.47 -7.88 20.46
CA GLN A 229 6.66 -9.29 20.10
C GLN A 229 6.37 -9.57 18.62
N THR A 230 5.97 -8.54 17.85
CA THR A 230 5.77 -8.69 16.41
C THR A 230 7.09 -9.12 15.75
N PRO A 231 7.08 -10.07 14.81
CA PRO A 231 8.27 -10.50 14.09
C PRO A 231 9.02 -9.31 13.48
N ARG A 232 10.34 -9.28 13.66
CA ARG A 232 11.18 -8.24 13.04
C ARG A 232 11.27 -8.50 11.54
N LYS A 233 11.04 -7.43 10.77
CA LYS A 233 11.27 -7.40 9.32
C LYS A 233 12.77 -7.39 9.03
N GLN A 234 13.20 -8.18 8.05
CA GLN A 234 14.58 -8.16 7.57
C GLN A 234 14.83 -6.95 6.69
N LYS A 235 13.76 -6.37 6.09
CA LYS A 235 13.83 -5.18 5.22
C LYS A 235 14.82 -5.41 4.08
N ALA A 236 14.61 -6.49 3.32
CA ALA A 236 15.44 -6.82 2.17
C ALA A 236 15.23 -5.87 0.98
N HIS A 237 14.13 -5.07 1.01
CA HIS A 237 13.78 -4.09 -0.03
C HIS A 237 13.64 -4.76 -1.40
N ARG A 238 12.84 -5.82 -1.40
CA ARG A 238 12.55 -6.67 -2.56
C ARG A 238 11.13 -7.15 -2.42
N ALA A 239 10.33 -6.91 -3.45
CA ALA A 239 8.88 -6.97 -3.35
C ALA A 239 8.37 -8.33 -2.83
N MET A 240 8.90 -9.46 -3.33
CA MET A 240 8.48 -10.79 -2.90
C MET A 240 8.79 -11.09 -1.42
N ASP A 241 9.95 -10.65 -0.93
CA ASP A 241 10.34 -10.85 0.46
C ASP A 241 9.50 -9.98 1.40
N ASP A 242 9.22 -8.74 1.00
CA ASP A 242 8.39 -7.80 1.74
C ASP A 242 6.91 -8.26 1.82
N ILE A 243 6.37 -8.91 0.77
CA ILE A 243 5.06 -9.58 0.86
C ILE A 243 5.08 -10.72 1.89
N LYS A 244 6.10 -11.58 1.86
CA LYS A 244 6.22 -12.71 2.81
C LYS A 244 6.33 -12.22 4.25
N GLU A 245 6.99 -11.08 4.47
CA GLU A 245 7.03 -10.40 5.76
C GLU A 245 5.66 -9.84 6.18
N SER A 246 4.95 -9.19 5.25
CA SER A 246 3.61 -8.65 5.47
C SER A 246 2.59 -9.74 5.84
N ILE A 247 2.65 -10.90 5.18
CA ILE A 247 1.81 -12.07 5.49
C ILE A 247 2.12 -12.59 6.90
N ARG A 248 3.40 -12.73 7.25
CA ARG A 248 3.83 -13.17 8.59
C ARG A 248 3.37 -12.20 9.68
N GLU A 249 3.47 -10.90 9.41
CA GLU A 249 3.01 -9.83 10.31
C GLU A 249 1.49 -9.88 10.53
N LEU A 250 0.69 -9.95 9.45
CA LEU A 250 -0.77 -10.03 9.59
C LEU A 250 -1.20 -11.32 10.29
N LYS A 251 -0.52 -12.44 10.04
CA LYS A 251 -0.76 -13.71 10.73
C LYS A 251 -0.48 -13.57 12.23
N TYR A 252 0.61 -12.90 12.62
CA TYR A 252 0.89 -12.58 14.01
C TYR A 252 -0.26 -11.78 14.65
N TYR A 253 -0.75 -10.72 13.99
CA TYR A 253 -1.87 -9.94 14.54
C TYR A 253 -3.14 -10.77 14.68
N LYS A 254 -3.48 -11.56 13.65
CA LYS A 254 -4.63 -12.47 13.66
C LYS A 254 -4.63 -13.41 14.88
N ASP A 255 -3.45 -13.89 15.29
CA ASP A 255 -3.32 -14.86 16.37
C ASP A 255 -3.24 -14.22 17.77
N ASN A 256 -2.82 -12.94 17.87
CA ASN A 256 -2.50 -12.30 19.16
C ASN A 256 -3.47 -11.19 19.59
N ILE A 257 -4.01 -10.40 18.65
CA ILE A 257 -4.84 -9.22 19.00
C ILE A 257 -6.30 -9.32 18.55
N PHE A 258 -6.60 -10.21 17.61
CA PHE A 258 -7.98 -10.50 17.24
C PHE A 258 -8.61 -11.54 18.16
N LYS A 259 -9.93 -11.43 18.34
CA LYS A 259 -10.67 -12.39 19.15
C LYS A 259 -10.50 -13.82 18.59
N PRO A 260 -10.14 -14.82 19.41
CA PRO A 260 -10.03 -16.19 18.96
C PRO A 260 -11.34 -16.71 18.37
N GLN A 261 -11.26 -17.42 17.24
CA GLN A 261 -12.42 -18.13 16.70
C GLN A 261 -12.69 -19.36 17.57
N LYS A 262 -13.85 -19.41 18.24
CA LYS A 262 -14.28 -20.61 18.95
C LYS A 262 -14.59 -21.70 17.93
N SER A 263 -13.96 -22.87 18.04
CA SER A 263 -14.45 -24.04 17.31
C SER A 263 -15.83 -24.39 17.86
N LYS A 264 -16.84 -24.45 16.98
CA LYS A 264 -18.11 -25.08 17.34
C LYS A 264 -17.80 -26.57 17.51
N ARG A 265 -17.76 -27.03 18.77
CA ARG A 265 -17.80 -28.45 19.11
C ARG A 265 -19.20 -29.00 18.84
#